data_AF-A0AAC8VTP3-F1
#
_entry.id   AF-A0AAC8VTP3-F1
#
_cell.length_a   1.000
_cell.length_b   1.000
_cell.length_c   1.000
_cell.angle_alpha   90.00
_cell.angle_beta   90.00
_cell.angle_gamma   90.00
#
_symmetry.space_group_name_H-M   'P 1'
#
loop_
_entity.id
_entity.type
_entity.pdbx_description
1 polymer ?
#
loop_
_entity_poly.entity_id
_entity_poly.type
_entity_poly.pdbx_seq_one_letter_code
_entity_poly.pdbx_strand_id
1 'polypeptide(L)'
;MDLLRFNYTTLLKRSKNLPYREQITKITIVLMTFLKENGLIRIEPFKDDGSLKEDLILYSSDLTDVGNLLFKEYYPKWSSYIDRGGDVNNTKILNDGLNILENK
;
A
#
# COMPACT_ATOMS: atom_id res chain seq x y z
N MET A 1 8.51 15.55 -11.91
CA MET A 1 7.76 14.50 -12.64
C MET A 1 7.03 13.69 -11.59
N ASP A 2 5.72 13.50 -11.75
CA ASP A 2 4.93 12.70 -10.82
C ASP A 2 5.15 11.21 -11.10
N LEU A 3 5.59 10.47 -10.09
CA LEU A 3 6.03 9.09 -10.24
C LEU A 3 4.92 8.14 -9.82
N LEU A 4 4.62 7.14 -10.66
CA LEU A 4 3.74 6.06 -10.28
C LEU A 4 4.36 5.24 -9.14
N ARG A 5 3.64 5.12 -8.02
CA ARG A 5 4.04 4.36 -6.82
C ARG A 5 3.33 3.02 -6.72
N PHE A 6 2.04 3.00 -7.03
CA PHE A 6 1.22 1.80 -6.90
C PHE A 6 0.06 1.83 -7.89
N ASN A 7 -0.31 0.67 -8.45
CA ASN A 7 -1.42 0.57 -9.39
C ASN A 7 -2.21 -0.73 -9.13
N TYR A 8 -3.29 -0.62 -8.37
CA TYR A 8 -4.11 -1.75 -7.97
C TYR A 8 -4.74 -2.44 -9.18
N THR A 9 -5.27 -1.66 -10.12
CA THR A 9 -5.90 -2.17 -11.34
C THR A 9 -4.94 -3.02 -12.17
N THR A 10 -3.67 -2.62 -12.25
CA THR A 10 -2.64 -3.37 -12.99
C THR A 10 -2.32 -4.70 -12.30
N LEU A 11 -2.24 -4.72 -10.97
CA LEU A 11 -2.01 -5.95 -10.22
C LEU A 11 -3.16 -6.94 -10.39
N LEU A 12 -4.42 -6.47 -10.36
CA LEU A 12 -5.58 -7.33 -10.62
C LEU A 12 -5.63 -7.88 -12.05
N LYS A 13 -5.18 -7.10 -13.04
CA LYS A 13 -5.17 -7.52 -14.45
C LYS A 13 -4.09 -8.56 -14.75
N ARG A 14 -3.04 -8.67 -13.93
CA ARG A 14 -1.95 -9.64 -14.12
C ARG A 14 -2.39 -11.10 -13.94
N SER A 15 -3.54 -11.35 -13.31
CA SER A 15 -4.04 -12.71 -13.11
C SER A 15 -5.56 -12.77 -13.12
N LYS A 16 -6.10 -13.81 -13.77
CA LYS A 16 -7.53 -14.15 -13.73
C LYS A 16 -7.87 -15.10 -12.58
N ASN A 17 -6.87 -15.58 -11.82
CA ASN A 17 -7.06 -16.50 -10.71
C ASN A 17 -7.72 -15.77 -9.52
N LEU A 18 -8.86 -16.28 -9.07
CA LEU A 18 -9.67 -15.67 -8.02
C LEU A 18 -8.91 -15.58 -6.67
N PRO A 19 -8.34 -16.68 -6.12
CA PRO A 19 -7.49 -16.61 -4.93
C PRO A 19 -6.37 -15.56 -4.99
N TYR A 20 -5.69 -15.43 -6.13
CA TYR A 20 -4.66 -14.41 -6.29
C TYR A 20 -5.23 -12.99 -6.20
N ARG A 21 -6.38 -12.74 -6.84
CA ARG A 21 -7.03 -11.42 -6.80
C ARG A 21 -7.53 -11.08 -5.39
N GLU A 22 -8.05 -12.05 -4.66
CA GLU A 22 -8.43 -11.89 -3.25
C GLU A 22 -7.21 -11.55 -2.40
N GLN A 23 -6.09 -12.25 -2.60
CA GLN A 23 -4.83 -11.97 -1.91
C GLN A 23 -4.32 -10.55 -2.20
N ILE A 24 -4.26 -10.14 -3.47
CA ILE A 24 -3.86 -8.77 -3.86
C ILE A 24 -4.79 -7.73 -3.26
N THR A 25 -6.09 -7.99 -3.23
CA THR A 25 -7.08 -7.11 -2.61
C THR A 25 -6.83 -6.97 -1.11
N LYS A 26 -6.59 -8.08 -0.40
CA LYS A 26 -6.27 -8.08 1.02
C LYS A 26 -4.98 -7.30 1.33
N ILE A 27 -3.93 -7.51 0.54
CA ILE A 27 -2.67 -6.76 0.65
C ILE A 27 -2.90 -5.27 0.44
N THR A 28 -3.68 -4.91 -0.57
CA THR A 28 -3.93 -3.51 -0.90
C THR A 28 -4.78 -2.83 0.17
N ILE A 29 -5.79 -3.52 0.73
CA ILE A 29 -6.58 -3.00 1.86
C ILE A 29 -5.67 -2.70 3.05
N VAL A 30 -4.84 -3.67 3.47
CA VAL A 30 -3.95 -3.45 4.63
C VAL A 30 -3.00 -2.28 4.39
N LEU A 31 -2.41 -2.18 3.20
CA LEU A 31 -1.52 -1.08 2.85
C LEU A 31 -2.24 0.27 2.84
N MET A 32 -3.43 0.35 2.24
CA MET A 32 -4.19 1.61 2.15
C MET A 32 -4.73 2.05 3.50
N THR A 33 -5.22 1.11 4.32
CA THR A 33 -5.61 1.37 5.70
C THR A 33 -4.43 1.94 6.48
N PHE A 34 -3.26 1.28 6.40
CA PHE A 34 -2.05 1.75 7.07
C PHE A 34 -1.69 3.19 6.65
N LEU A 35 -1.68 3.49 5.35
CA LEU A 35 -1.34 4.82 4.87
C LEU A 35 -2.36 5.88 5.30
N LYS A 36 -3.66 5.54 5.27
CA LYS A 36 -4.76 6.43 5.66
C LYS A 36 -4.71 6.74 7.16
N GLU A 37 -4.61 5.72 8.01
CA GLU A 37 -4.58 5.86 9.46
C GLU A 37 -3.39 6.67 9.97
N ASN A 38 -2.25 6.59 9.26
CA ASN A 38 -1.04 7.35 9.60
C ASN A 38 -0.91 8.68 8.82
N GLY A 39 -1.95 9.13 8.11
CA GLY A 39 -1.92 10.41 7.39
C GLY A 39 -0.86 10.51 6.26
N LEU A 40 -0.47 9.37 5.67
CA LEU A 40 0.59 9.27 4.67
C LEU A 40 0.07 9.43 3.22
N ILE A 41 -1.23 9.36 3.04
CA ILE A 41 -1.94 9.47 1.75
C ILE A 41 -2.87 10.68 1.78
N ARG A 42 -2.98 11.38 0.65
CA ARG A 42 -3.76 12.62 0.47
C ARG A 42 -5.10 12.40 -0.23
N ILE A 43 -5.30 11.21 -0.80
CA ILE A 43 -6.54 10.80 -1.44
C ILE A 43 -7.28 9.80 -0.57
N GLU A 44 -8.58 9.66 -0.79
CA GLU A 44 -9.40 8.64 -0.16
C GLU A 44 -9.33 7.33 -0.99
N PRO A 45 -8.69 6.25 -0.49
CA PRO A 45 -8.56 5.00 -1.25
C PRO A 45 -9.80 4.09 -1.18
N PHE A 46 -10.72 4.34 -0.24
CA PHE A 46 -11.92 3.53 -0.05
C PHE A 46 -13.18 4.22 -0.61
N LYS A 47 -14.19 3.43 -0.95
CA LYS A 47 -15.55 3.89 -1.24
C LYS A 47 -16.29 4.10 0.10
N ASP A 48 -17.47 4.70 0.04
CA ASP A 48 -18.30 4.98 1.22
C ASP A 48 -18.74 3.70 1.97
N ASP A 49 -18.79 2.57 1.27
CA ASP A 49 -19.09 1.25 1.83
C ASP A 49 -17.89 0.55 2.50
N GLY A 50 -16.71 1.20 2.50
CA GLY A 50 -15.47 0.66 3.05
C GLY A 50 -14.71 -0.28 2.10
N SER A 51 -15.23 -0.55 0.90
CA SER A 51 -14.51 -1.31 -0.12
C SER A 51 -13.42 -0.47 -0.79
N LEU A 52 -12.39 -1.12 -1.34
CA LEU A 52 -11.32 -0.44 -2.04
C LEU A 52 -11.80 0.09 -3.39
N LYS A 53 -11.34 1.28 -3.80
CA LYS A 53 -11.56 1.80 -5.16
C LYS A 53 -10.84 0.91 -6.19
N GLU A 54 -11.57 0.45 -7.20
CA GLU A 54 -11.06 -0.50 -8.20
C GLU A 54 -10.06 0.12 -9.18
N ASP A 55 -10.17 1.44 -9.37
CA ASP A 55 -9.32 2.30 -10.17
C ASP A 55 -8.22 2.97 -9.33
N LEU A 56 -7.93 2.44 -8.13
CA LEU A 56 -6.91 2.99 -7.24
C LEU A 56 -5.52 2.95 -7.90
N ILE A 57 -5.00 4.15 -8.15
CA ILE A 57 -3.64 4.40 -8.62
C ILE A 57 -3.04 5.44 -7.68
N LEU A 58 -1.84 5.18 -7.18
CA LEU A 58 -1.09 6.12 -6.36
C LEU A 58 0.09 6.66 -7.14
N TYR A 59 0.13 7.97 -7.26
CA TYR A 59 1.30 8.72 -7.67
C TYR A 59 2.03 9.30 -6.47
N SER A 60 3.24 9.82 -6.69
CA SER A 60 4.02 10.46 -5.64
C SER A 60 3.33 11.71 -5.08
N SER A 61 2.55 12.42 -5.89
CA SER A 61 1.78 13.59 -5.48
C SER A 61 0.64 13.27 -4.49
N ASP A 62 0.11 12.04 -4.56
CA ASP A 62 -0.96 11.53 -3.69
C ASP A 62 -0.46 11.13 -2.29
N LEU A 63 0.86 11.16 -2.07
CA LEU A 63 1.50 10.79 -0.80
C LEU A 63 2.14 12.02 -0.16
N THR A 64 2.28 11.99 1.17
CA THR A 64 3.16 12.93 1.87
C THR A 64 4.63 12.63 1.55
N ASP A 65 5.54 13.52 1.95
CA ASP A 65 6.98 13.28 1.77
C ASP A 65 7.42 12.03 2.56
N VAL A 66 6.94 11.88 3.79
CA VAL A 66 7.13 10.68 4.62
C VAL A 66 6.51 9.45 3.96
N GLY A 67 5.29 9.57 3.42
CA GLY A 67 4.62 8.48 2.69
C GLY A 67 5.42 8.02 1.46
N ASN A 68 6.02 8.97 0.72
CA ASN A 68 6.91 8.67 -0.39
C ASN A 68 8.18 7.93 0.05
N LEU A 69 8.80 8.35 1.16
CA LEU A 69 9.98 7.68 1.71
C LEU A 69 9.65 6.27 2.19
N LEU A 70 8.53 6.08 2.89
CA LEU A 70 8.05 4.78 3.34
C LEU A 70 7.85 3.82 2.14
N PHE A 71 7.21 4.31 1.07
CA PHE A 71 7.02 3.53 -0.15
C PHE A 71 8.33 3.14 -0.83
N LYS A 72 9.34 4.00 -0.77
CA LYS A 72 10.64 3.76 -1.39
C LYS A 72 11.47 2.76 -0.59
N GLU A 73 11.45 2.86 0.73
CA GLU A 73 12.44 2.18 1.60
C GLU A 73 11.88 0.96 2.34
N TYR A 74 10.59 0.96 2.70
CA TYR A 74 10.00 -0.02 3.60
C TYR A 74 8.87 -0.84 2.98
N TYR A 75 8.08 -0.27 2.06
CA TYR A 75 7.10 -1.04 1.30
C TYR A 75 7.72 -2.25 0.57
N PRO A 76 8.87 -2.15 -0.14
CA PRO A 76 9.47 -3.32 -0.80
C PRO A 76 9.87 -4.42 0.19
N LYS A 77 10.31 -4.05 1.40
CA LYS A 77 10.67 -4.99 2.46
C LYS A 77 9.45 -5.72 3.01
N TRP A 78 8.36 -4.99 3.24
CA TRP A 78 7.08 -5.56 3.68
C TRP A 78 6.45 -6.45 2.60
N SER A 79 6.45 -6.00 1.34
CA SER A 79 6.00 -6.81 0.19
C SER A 79 6.80 -8.12 0.09
N SER A 80 8.13 -8.06 0.18
CA SER A 80 8.97 -9.27 0.13
C SER A 80 8.75 -10.21 1.33
N TYR A 81 8.35 -9.69 2.49
CA TYR A 81 7.93 -10.52 3.62
C TYR A 81 6.65 -11.30 3.29
N ILE A 82 5.65 -10.64 2.70
CA ILE A 82 4.39 -11.29 2.27
C ILE A 82 4.66 -12.31 1.17
N ASP A 83 5.49 -11.98 0.18
CA ASP A 83 5.85 -12.88 -0.93
C ASP A 83 6.50 -14.19 -0.44
N ARG A 84 7.13 -14.17 0.74
CA ARG A 84 7.71 -15.35 1.41
C ARG A 84 6.74 -16.10 2.32
N GLY A 85 5.44 -15.81 2.24
CA GLY A 85 4.40 -16.44 3.05
C GLY A 85 4.15 -15.77 4.40
N GLY A 86 4.60 -14.52 4.57
CA GLY A 86 4.30 -13.72 5.75
C GLY A 86 2.82 -13.36 5.89
N ASP A 87 2.38 -13.05 7.11
CA ASP A 87 1.02 -12.57 7.35
C ASP A 87 0.89 -11.13 6.86
N VAL A 88 -0.01 -10.91 5.91
CA VAL A 88 -0.33 -9.59 5.37
C VAL A 88 -0.76 -8.58 6.44
N ASN A 89 -1.41 -9.03 7.52
CA ASN A 89 -1.82 -8.13 8.60
C ASN A 89 -0.65 -7.69 9.49
N ASN A 90 0.52 -8.32 9.38
CA ASN A 90 1.71 -7.93 10.11
C ASN A 90 2.35 -6.71 9.43
N THR A 91 1.99 -5.53 9.91
CA THR A 91 2.50 -4.24 9.45
C THR A 91 3.73 -3.76 10.21
N LYS A 92 4.38 -4.63 11.01
CA LYS A 92 5.54 -4.25 11.85
C LYS A 92 6.66 -3.59 11.05
N ILE A 93 6.99 -4.11 9.86
CA ILE A 93 8.03 -3.53 8.99
C ILE A 93 7.68 -2.10 8.58
N LEU A 94 6.40 -1.82 8.33
CA LEU A 94 5.91 -0.49 7.97
C LEU A 94 5.92 0.45 9.19
N ASN A 95 5.45 -0.01 10.35
CA ASN A 95 5.46 0.76 11.60
C ASN A 95 6.90 1.14 12.01
N ASP A 96 7.80 0.16 12.06
CA ASP A 96 9.21 0.39 12.41
C ASP A 96 9.85 1.37 11.42
N GLY A 97 9.52 1.25 10.12
CA GLY A 97 9.98 2.18 9.10
C GLY A 97 9.44 3.59 9.25
N LEU A 98 8.14 3.74 9.53
CA LEU A 98 7.51 5.03 9.76
C LEU A 98 8.15 5.74 10.95
N ASN A 99 8.32 5.05 12.08
CA ASN A 99 8.97 5.59 13.27
C ASN A 99 10.39 6.10 12.96
N ILE A 100 11.17 5.38 12.16
CA ILE A 100 12.53 5.83 11.77
C ILE A 100 12.46 7.08 10.89
N LEU A 101 11.46 7.18 10.00
CA LEU A 101 11.32 8.29 9.07
C LEU A 101 10.77 9.56 9.73
N GLU A 102 9.93 9.45 10.75
CA GLU A 102 9.37 10.60 11.49
C GLU A 102 10.37 11.22 12.47
N ASN A 103 11.35 10.44 12.94
CA ASN A 103 12.40 10.90 13.85
C ASN A 103 13.68 11.37 13.14
N LYS A 104 13.62 11.54 11.81
CA LYS A 104 14.72 12.04 10.96
C LYS A 104 14.58 13.54 10.71
#